data_AF-A0AAD3ZLF4-F1
#
_entry.id   AF-A0AAD3ZLF4-F1
#
_cell.length_a   1.000
_cell.length_b   1.000
_cell.length_c   1.000
_cell.angle_alpha   90.00
_cell.angle_beta   90.00
_cell.angle_gamma   90.00
#
_symmetry.space_group_name_H-M   'P 1'
#
loop_
_entity.id
_entity.type
_entity.pdbx_description
1 polymer ?
#
loop_
_entity_poly.entity_id
_entity_poly.type
_entity_poly.pdbx_seq_one_letter_code
_entity_poly.pdbx_strand_id
1 'polypeptide(L)'
;MRDRRVKILVEGAMMVAITYVLHLFKIYQAPYGGSVTLGSMVPLLLFAFRHGPGAGVLAGAAYGFLDYFVEPYFVHPVQLILDYPLAYGLLGLAGFFRSNIYLGSAVGILGRLLSHFISGVVFFAQYAEGNVYLYSLVYNAQYLVPELIIAIVVIRFALRRVLEVKI
;
A
#
# COMPACT_ATOMS: atom_id res chain seq x y z
N MET A 1 8.73 24.93 -10.83
CA MET A 1 9.08 25.22 -9.43
C MET A 1 10.59 25.09 -9.26
N ARG A 2 11.25 26.08 -8.61
CA ARG A 2 12.72 26.10 -8.42
C ARG A 2 13.22 25.23 -7.26
N ASP A 3 12.38 24.94 -6.26
CA ASP A 3 12.76 24.13 -5.10
C ASP A 3 12.35 22.65 -5.29
N ARG A 4 13.35 21.77 -5.26
CA ARG A 4 13.17 20.32 -5.37
C ARG A 4 12.35 19.75 -4.22
N ARG A 5 12.51 20.25 -2.99
CA ARG A 5 11.78 19.76 -1.81
C ARG A 5 10.30 20.07 -1.93
N VAL A 6 9.96 21.29 -2.34
CA VAL A 6 8.57 21.69 -2.55
C VAL A 6 7.94 20.87 -3.68
N LYS A 7 8.70 20.59 -4.76
CA LYS A 7 8.22 19.70 -5.83
C LYS A 7 7.91 18.29 -5.32
N ILE A 8 8.79 17.69 -4.51
CA ILE A 8 8.56 16.36 -3.92
C ILE A 8 7.34 16.36 -3.00
N LEU A 9 7.17 17.39 -2.17
CA LEU A 9 6.02 17.51 -1.28
C LEU A 9 4.70 17.61 -2.05
N VAL A 10 4.64 18.46 -3.08
CA VAL A 10 3.44 18.62 -3.90
C VAL A 10 3.13 17.33 -4.67
N GLU A 11 4.15 16.68 -5.25
CA GLU A 11 3.97 15.37 -5.89
C GLU A 11 3.46 14.31 -4.90
N GLY A 12 4.00 14.27 -3.68
CA GLY A 12 3.55 13.35 -2.65
C GLY A 12 2.09 13.57 -2.26
N ALA A 13 1.70 14.81 -2.02
CA ALA A 13 0.31 15.17 -1.71
C ALA A 13 -0.65 14.80 -2.85
N MET A 14 -0.26 15.03 -4.10
CA MET A 14 -1.05 14.60 -5.27
C MET A 14 -1.18 13.08 -5.34
N MET A 15 -0.10 12.32 -5.09
CA MET A 15 -0.15 10.86 -5.11
C MET A 15 -1.04 10.30 -4.02
N VAL A 16 -0.99 10.86 -2.80
CA VAL A 16 -1.91 10.52 -1.70
C VAL A 16 -3.37 10.78 -2.10
N ALA A 17 -3.66 11.94 -2.71
CA ALA A 17 -5.00 12.28 -3.16
C ALA A 17 -5.51 11.35 -4.27
N ILE A 18 -4.67 10.99 -5.24
CA ILE A 18 -5.03 10.04 -6.31
C ILE A 18 -5.26 8.65 -5.72
N THR A 19 -4.41 8.21 -4.77
CA THR A 19 -4.61 6.93 -4.07
C THR A 19 -5.95 6.90 -3.35
N TYR A 20 -6.34 7.98 -2.68
CA TYR A 20 -7.67 8.10 -2.07
C TYR A 20 -8.80 7.97 -3.10
N VAL A 21 -8.74 8.72 -4.22
CA VAL A 21 -9.77 8.65 -5.26
C VAL A 21 -9.88 7.23 -5.84
N LEU A 22 -8.76 6.56 -6.08
CA LEU A 22 -8.75 5.17 -6.57
C LEU A 22 -9.28 4.17 -5.54
N HIS A 23 -9.06 4.42 -4.24
CA HIS A 23 -9.58 3.61 -3.14
C HIS A 23 -11.11 3.64 -3.04
N LEU A 24 -11.74 4.71 -3.49
CA LEU A 24 -13.21 4.80 -3.56
C LEU A 24 -13.82 3.78 -4.53
N PHE A 25 -13.05 3.31 -5.52
CA PHE A 25 -13.51 2.34 -6.51
C PHE A 25 -13.07 0.92 -6.14
N LYS A 26 -13.87 0.27 -5.31
CA LYS A 26 -13.65 -1.10 -4.84
C LYS A 26 -14.32 -2.12 -5.75
N ILE A 27 -13.54 -3.07 -6.23
CA ILE A 27 -14.00 -4.24 -6.99
C ILE A 27 -14.50 -5.32 -6.02
N TYR A 28 -13.82 -5.47 -4.89
CA TYR A 28 -14.16 -6.42 -3.83
C TYR A 28 -13.82 -5.82 -2.47
N GLN A 29 -14.63 -6.15 -1.46
CA GLN A 29 -14.42 -5.75 -0.08
C GLN A 29 -14.56 -6.97 0.82
N ALA A 30 -13.49 -7.31 1.51
CA ALA A 30 -13.45 -8.36 2.52
C ALA A 30 -14.07 -7.86 3.85
N PRO A 31 -14.56 -8.77 4.71
CA PRO A 31 -14.94 -8.43 6.08
C PRO A 31 -13.76 -7.78 6.80
N TYR A 32 -13.92 -6.78 7.67
CA TYR A 32 -12.83 -6.16 8.45
C TYR A 32 -11.83 -5.27 7.66
N GLY A 33 -12.22 -4.77 6.48
CA GLY A 33 -11.55 -3.62 5.85
C GLY A 33 -10.59 -3.93 4.69
N GLY A 34 -10.21 -5.20 4.48
CA GLY A 34 -9.47 -5.60 3.28
C GLY A 34 -10.26 -5.28 1.99
N SER A 35 -9.61 -4.77 0.95
CA SER A 35 -10.28 -4.48 -0.32
C SER A 35 -9.37 -4.65 -1.53
N VAL A 36 -9.99 -4.98 -2.66
CA VAL A 36 -9.39 -4.93 -3.99
C VAL A 36 -10.00 -3.74 -4.71
N THR A 37 -9.16 -2.83 -5.17
CA THR A 37 -9.48 -1.52 -5.73
C THR A 37 -9.06 -1.45 -7.19
N LEU A 38 -9.28 -0.32 -7.86
CA LEU A 38 -8.72 -0.04 -9.20
C LEU A 38 -7.22 0.30 -9.18
N GLY A 39 -6.46 -0.25 -8.24
CA GLY A 39 -5.02 -0.03 -8.11
C GLY A 39 -4.67 1.20 -7.27
N SER A 40 -5.34 1.38 -6.12
CA SER A 40 -5.06 2.46 -5.17
C SER A 40 -3.61 2.50 -4.69
N MET A 41 -2.91 1.35 -4.66
CA MET A 41 -1.49 1.30 -4.30
C MET A 41 -0.55 1.89 -5.38
N VAL A 42 -1.01 2.02 -6.63
CA VAL A 42 -0.18 2.43 -7.77
C VAL A 42 0.46 3.81 -7.58
N PRO A 43 -0.26 4.88 -7.24
CA PRO A 43 0.34 6.21 -7.07
C PRO A 43 1.43 6.24 -5.99
N LEU A 44 1.23 5.53 -4.87
CA LEU A 44 2.24 5.43 -3.80
C LEU A 44 3.49 4.67 -4.25
N LEU A 45 3.32 3.55 -4.97
CA LEU A 45 4.43 2.80 -5.55
C LEU A 45 5.23 3.64 -6.56
N LEU A 46 4.54 4.35 -7.46
CA LEU A 46 5.19 5.26 -8.42
C LEU A 46 5.97 6.37 -7.70
N PHE A 47 5.40 6.94 -6.64
CA PHE A 47 6.05 7.96 -5.84
C PHE A 47 7.33 7.42 -5.20
N ALA A 48 7.27 6.22 -4.63
CA ALA A 48 8.43 5.53 -4.08
C ALA A 48 9.49 5.22 -5.14
N PHE A 49 9.09 4.76 -6.33
CA PHE A 49 10.02 4.53 -7.45
C PHE A 49 10.70 5.82 -7.93
N ARG A 50 9.98 6.94 -7.96
CA ARG A 50 10.52 8.21 -8.44
C ARG A 50 11.40 8.90 -7.41
N HIS A 51 10.98 8.97 -6.16
CA HIS A 51 11.62 9.79 -5.12
C HIS A 51 12.36 8.99 -4.05
N GLY A 52 12.21 7.66 -4.06
CA GLY A 52 12.91 6.76 -3.17
C GLY A 52 12.15 6.32 -1.93
N PRO A 53 12.80 5.48 -1.11
CA PRO A 53 12.13 4.81 -0.01
C PRO A 53 11.71 5.78 1.09
N GLY A 54 12.56 6.73 1.48
CA GLY A 54 12.21 7.71 2.51
C GLY A 54 10.97 8.54 2.16
N ALA A 55 10.93 9.09 0.94
CA ALA A 55 9.76 9.84 0.48
C ALA A 55 8.53 8.93 0.33
N GLY A 56 8.70 7.73 -0.23
CA GLY A 56 7.65 6.73 -0.37
C GLY A 56 7.02 6.32 0.96
N VAL A 57 7.84 6.07 1.99
CA VAL A 57 7.35 5.71 3.33
C VAL A 57 6.54 6.84 3.94
N LEU A 58 7.00 8.10 3.82
CA LEU A 58 6.26 9.25 4.35
C LEU A 58 4.92 9.44 3.64
N ALA A 59 4.88 9.35 2.31
CA ALA A 59 3.64 9.47 1.55
C ALA A 59 2.67 8.32 1.85
N GLY A 60 3.18 7.09 1.93
CA GLY A 60 2.39 5.91 2.30
C GLY A 60 1.82 6.04 3.72
N ALA A 61 2.63 6.43 4.70
CA ALA A 61 2.16 6.63 6.07
C ALA A 61 1.11 7.76 6.17
N ALA A 62 1.30 8.86 5.44
CA ALA A 62 0.32 9.94 5.34
C ALA A 62 -1.02 9.44 4.77
N TYR A 63 -0.96 8.61 3.72
CA TYR A 63 -2.17 7.96 3.20
C TYR A 63 -2.79 7.00 4.22
N GLY A 64 -2.00 6.21 4.96
CA GLY A 64 -2.53 5.34 6.00
C GLY A 64 -3.32 6.09 7.07
N PHE A 65 -2.85 7.26 7.51
CA PHE A 65 -3.65 8.12 8.38
C PHE A 65 -4.95 8.58 7.73
N LEU A 66 -4.91 8.99 6.46
CA LEU A 66 -6.11 9.39 5.72
C LEU A 66 -7.10 8.22 5.62
N ASP A 67 -6.63 7.02 5.28
CA ASP A 67 -7.43 5.80 5.17
C ASP A 67 -8.15 5.49 6.49
N TYR A 68 -7.46 5.63 7.63
CA TYR A 68 -8.08 5.48 8.94
C TYR A 68 -9.21 6.48 9.18
N PHE A 69 -9.07 7.74 8.77
CA PHE A 69 -10.13 8.74 8.96
C PHE A 69 -11.34 8.51 8.06
N VAL A 70 -11.14 7.90 6.89
CA VAL A 70 -12.22 7.64 5.92
C VAL A 70 -12.95 6.35 6.29
N GLU A 71 -12.23 5.27 6.59
CA GLU A 71 -12.78 3.96 6.89
C GLU A 71 -12.18 3.39 8.19
N PRO A 72 -12.53 3.99 9.35
CA PRO A 72 -11.94 3.60 10.63
C PRO A 72 -12.40 2.21 11.05
N TYR A 73 -11.42 1.36 11.36
CA TYR A 73 -11.61 0.10 12.05
C TYR A 73 -10.61 0.02 13.20
N PHE A 74 -11.10 0.34 14.41
CA PHE A 74 -10.28 0.48 15.60
C PHE A 74 -10.49 -0.69 16.56
N VAL A 75 -9.42 -1.43 16.82
CA VAL A 75 -9.39 -2.48 17.86
C VAL A 75 -8.42 -2.12 18.98
N HIS A 76 -7.23 -1.62 18.62
CA HIS A 76 -6.17 -1.31 19.57
C HIS A 76 -5.20 -0.28 18.96
N PRO A 77 -4.54 0.60 19.74
CA PRO A 77 -3.59 1.58 19.20
C PRO A 77 -2.45 0.96 18.36
N VAL A 78 -1.94 -0.20 18.77
CA VAL A 78 -0.91 -0.93 18.00
C VAL A 78 -1.48 -1.49 16.70
N GLN A 79 -2.71 -2.00 16.71
CA GLN A 79 -3.41 -2.46 15.50
C GLN A 79 -3.58 -1.31 14.51
N LEU A 80 -3.98 -0.13 14.99
CA LEU A 80 -4.08 1.07 14.15
C LEU A 80 -2.76 1.32 13.42
N ILE A 81 -1.63 1.34 14.14
CA ILE A 81 -0.33 1.57 13.52
C ILE A 81 -0.04 0.51 12.46
N LEU A 82 -0.26 -0.77 12.78
CA LEU A 82 0.02 -1.90 11.88
C LEU A 82 -0.85 -1.90 10.63
N ASP A 83 -2.14 -1.60 10.74
CA ASP A 83 -3.08 -1.70 9.61
C ASP A 83 -3.18 -0.43 8.77
N TYR A 84 -2.75 0.71 9.32
CA TYR A 84 -2.85 2.00 8.64
C TYR A 84 -1.47 2.57 8.32
N PRO A 85 -0.88 3.50 9.09
CA PRO A 85 0.32 4.23 8.65
C PRO A 85 1.52 3.33 8.38
N LEU A 86 1.73 2.24 9.15
CA LEU A 86 2.84 1.32 8.89
C LEU A 86 2.60 0.48 7.63
N ALA A 87 1.41 -0.14 7.50
CA ALA A 87 1.05 -0.95 6.35
C ALA A 87 1.25 -0.20 5.03
N TYR A 88 0.71 1.03 4.92
CA TYR A 88 0.89 1.84 3.71
C TYR A 88 2.29 2.44 3.60
N GLY A 89 2.93 2.79 4.71
CA GLY A 89 4.33 3.24 4.72
C GLY A 89 5.28 2.21 4.14
N LEU A 90 5.06 0.92 4.39
CA LEU A 90 5.90 -0.17 3.87
C LEU A 90 5.86 -0.31 2.35
N LEU A 91 4.83 0.21 1.66
CA LEU A 91 4.84 0.33 0.20
C LEU A 91 6.03 1.17 -0.30
N GLY A 92 6.51 2.11 0.53
CA GLY A 92 7.70 2.91 0.26
C GLY A 92 8.97 2.09 0.03
N LEU A 93 9.06 0.87 0.56
CA LEU A 93 10.22 -0.02 0.35
C LEU A 93 10.45 -0.35 -1.13
N ALA A 94 9.41 -0.25 -1.97
CA ALA A 94 9.54 -0.36 -3.42
C ALA A 94 10.61 0.60 -4.00
N GLY A 95 10.80 1.75 -3.36
CA GLY A 95 11.79 2.75 -3.76
C GLY A 95 13.26 2.32 -3.63
N PHE A 96 13.57 1.18 -3.00
CA PHE A 96 14.90 0.58 -3.04
C PHE A 96 15.18 -0.13 -4.38
N PHE A 97 14.13 -0.58 -5.09
CA PHE A 97 14.22 -1.40 -6.29
C PHE A 97 13.71 -0.65 -7.53
N ARG A 98 14.10 0.63 -7.67
CA ARG A 98 13.58 1.53 -8.72
C ARG A 98 13.80 1.03 -10.15
N SER A 99 14.85 0.25 -10.37
CA SER A 99 15.18 -0.34 -11.68
C SER A 99 14.39 -1.62 -11.97
N ASN A 100 13.72 -2.21 -10.99
CA ASN A 100 12.94 -3.44 -11.17
C ASN A 100 11.56 -3.27 -10.51
N ILE A 101 10.60 -2.81 -11.31
CA ILE A 101 9.24 -2.53 -10.84
C ILE A 101 8.53 -3.75 -10.27
N TYR A 102 8.84 -4.96 -10.77
CA TYR A 102 8.22 -6.20 -10.29
C TYR A 102 8.72 -6.52 -8.88
N LEU A 103 10.04 -6.53 -8.70
CA LEU A 103 10.66 -6.78 -7.40
C LEU A 103 10.28 -5.69 -6.39
N GLY A 104 10.32 -4.43 -6.79
CA GLY A 104 9.96 -3.33 -5.89
C GLY A 104 8.50 -3.36 -5.46
N SER A 105 7.57 -3.60 -6.39
CA SER A 105 6.14 -3.72 -6.05
C SER A 105 5.89 -4.92 -5.14
N ALA A 106 6.54 -6.06 -5.43
CA ALA A 106 6.45 -7.25 -4.59
C ALA A 106 6.98 -7.00 -3.18
N VAL A 107 8.13 -6.33 -3.03
CA VAL A 107 8.70 -6.00 -1.72
C VAL A 107 7.82 -5.04 -0.94
N GLY A 108 7.31 -3.99 -1.57
CA GLY A 108 6.42 -3.02 -0.92
C GLY A 108 5.14 -3.68 -0.41
N ILE A 109 4.50 -4.49 -1.25
CA ILE A 109 3.25 -5.18 -0.89
C ILE A 109 3.50 -6.32 0.10
N LEU A 110 4.64 -7.01 0.02
CA LEU A 110 5.04 -7.99 1.04
C LEU A 110 5.23 -7.31 2.40
N GLY A 111 5.84 -6.12 2.46
CA GLY A 111 5.93 -5.35 3.69
C GLY A 111 4.55 -5.06 4.27
N ARG A 112 3.62 -4.57 3.44
CA ARG A 112 2.22 -4.35 3.83
C ARG A 112 1.55 -5.64 4.33
N LEU A 113 1.71 -6.75 3.61
CA LEU A 113 1.19 -8.07 3.98
C LEU A 113 1.72 -8.53 5.34
N LEU A 114 3.02 -8.35 5.61
CA LEU A 114 3.61 -8.72 6.91
C LEU A 114 3.02 -7.89 8.05
N SER A 115 2.78 -6.60 7.84
CA SER A 115 2.15 -5.72 8.84
C SER A 115 0.74 -6.19 9.18
N HIS A 116 -0.09 -6.41 8.16
CA HIS A 116 -1.46 -6.92 8.34
C HIS A 116 -1.49 -8.36 8.85
N PHE A 117 -0.52 -9.19 8.49
CA PHE A 117 -0.39 -10.54 9.00
C PHE A 117 -0.17 -10.54 10.52
N ILE A 118 0.77 -9.71 11.00
CA ILE A 118 1.02 -9.55 12.44
C ILE A 118 -0.23 -8.99 13.13
N SER A 119 -0.88 -7.98 12.54
CA SER A 119 -2.13 -7.44 13.09
C SER A 119 -3.21 -8.52 13.19
N GLY A 120 -3.39 -9.32 12.13
CA GLY A 120 -4.37 -10.39 12.07
C GLY A 120 -4.13 -11.49 13.11
N VAL A 121 -2.87 -11.87 13.32
CA VAL A 121 -2.50 -12.87 14.33
C VAL A 121 -2.74 -12.38 15.75
N VAL A 122 -2.49 -11.09 16.03
CA VAL A 122 -2.58 -10.55 17.40
C VAL A 122 -3.99 -10.08 17.76
N PHE A 123 -4.67 -9.39 16.83
CA PHE A 123 -5.92 -8.68 17.13
C PHE A 123 -7.17 -9.31 16.50
N PHE A 124 -7.00 -10.22 15.55
CA PHE A 124 -8.12 -10.87 14.84
C PHE A 124 -8.14 -12.40 15.02
N ALA A 125 -7.33 -12.95 15.93
CA ALA A 125 -7.26 -14.39 16.20
C ALA A 125 -8.61 -15.01 16.58
N GLN A 126 -9.49 -14.24 17.22
CA GLN A 126 -10.84 -14.67 17.62
C GLN A 126 -11.73 -15.10 16.44
N TYR A 127 -11.40 -14.69 15.22
CA TYR A 127 -12.14 -15.06 14.01
C TYR A 127 -11.59 -16.32 13.34
N ALA A 128 -10.51 -16.91 13.84
CA ALA A 128 -9.94 -18.13 13.30
C ALA A 128 -10.61 -19.36 13.91
N GLU A 129 -11.22 -20.19 13.06
CA GLU A 129 -11.75 -21.51 13.46
C GLU A 129 -10.67 -22.60 13.55
N GLY A 130 -9.40 -22.25 13.31
CA GLY A 130 -8.28 -23.18 13.24
C GLY A 130 -6.92 -22.49 13.40
N ASN A 131 -5.95 -22.83 12.55
CA ASN A 131 -4.61 -22.23 12.63
C ASN A 131 -4.66 -20.71 12.36
N VAL A 132 -4.42 -19.92 13.41
CA VAL A 132 -4.46 -18.45 13.38
C VAL A 132 -3.50 -17.85 12.34
N TYR A 133 -2.30 -18.44 12.19
CA TYR A 133 -1.33 -17.97 11.21
C TYR A 133 -1.85 -18.20 9.78
N LEU A 134 -2.41 -19.37 9.51
CA LEU A 134 -2.99 -19.65 8.19
C LEU A 134 -4.19 -18.75 7.91
N TYR A 135 -5.07 -18.55 8.90
CA TYR A 135 -6.20 -17.63 8.81
C TYR A 135 -5.73 -16.22 8.43
N SER A 136 -4.80 -15.65 9.21
CA SER A 136 -4.30 -14.29 8.97
C SER A 136 -3.62 -14.16 7.61
N LEU A 137 -2.82 -15.15 7.21
CA LEU A 137 -2.13 -15.15 5.91
C LEU A 137 -3.13 -15.19 4.76
N VAL A 138 -4.08 -16.12 4.77
CA VAL A 138 -5.07 -16.29 3.70
C VAL A 138 -5.99 -15.08 3.63
N TYR A 139 -6.49 -14.62 4.78
CA TYR A 139 -7.36 -13.45 4.85
C TYR A 139 -6.70 -12.19 4.27
N ASN A 140 -5.41 -11.96 4.54
CA ASN A 140 -4.72 -10.77 4.01
C ASN A 140 -4.25 -10.95 2.56
N ALA A 141 -3.79 -12.15 2.20
CA ALA A 141 -3.34 -12.44 0.84
C ALA A 141 -4.47 -12.36 -0.18
N GLN A 142 -5.72 -12.70 0.19
CA GLN A 142 -6.86 -12.72 -0.74
C GLN A 142 -7.12 -11.37 -1.42
N TYR A 143 -6.78 -10.25 -0.78
CA TYR A 143 -6.96 -8.91 -1.36
C TYR A 143 -5.62 -8.26 -1.76
N LEU A 144 -4.52 -8.54 -1.06
CA LEU A 144 -3.20 -7.99 -1.41
C LEU A 144 -2.58 -8.62 -2.65
N VAL A 145 -2.80 -9.91 -2.91
CA VAL A 145 -2.27 -10.56 -4.11
C VAL A 145 -2.95 -10.02 -5.38
N PRO A 146 -4.30 -9.88 -5.45
CA PRO A 146 -4.93 -9.18 -6.56
C PRO A 146 -4.46 -7.74 -6.72
N GLU A 147 -4.31 -6.98 -5.63
CA GLU A 147 -3.79 -5.61 -5.68
C GLU A 147 -2.37 -5.55 -6.26
N LEU A 148 -1.48 -6.50 -5.93
CA LEU A 148 -0.15 -6.60 -6.52
C LEU A 148 -0.22 -6.85 -8.03
N ILE A 149 -1.10 -7.76 -8.47
CA ILE A 149 -1.29 -8.05 -9.89
C ILE A 149 -1.79 -6.80 -10.62
N ILE A 150 -2.81 -6.13 -10.09
CA ILE A 150 -3.36 -4.89 -10.65
C ILE A 150 -2.26 -3.83 -10.72
N ALA A 151 -1.50 -3.64 -9.64
CA ALA A 151 -0.43 -2.65 -9.59
C ALA A 151 0.64 -2.91 -10.66
N ILE A 152 1.10 -4.15 -10.80
CA ILE A 152 2.09 -4.53 -11.82
C ILE A 152 1.52 -4.27 -13.22
N VAL A 153 0.29 -4.69 -13.50
CA VAL A 153 -0.34 -4.50 -14.82
C VAL A 153 -0.47 -3.01 -15.15
N VAL A 154 -1.00 -2.21 -14.24
CA VAL A 154 -1.18 -0.77 -14.44
C VAL A 154 0.16 -0.07 -14.64
N ILE A 155 1.13 -0.34 -13.78
CA ILE A 155 2.47 0.27 -13.88
C ILE A 155 3.14 -0.10 -15.20
N ARG A 156 3.11 -1.39 -15.58
CA ARG A 156 3.79 -1.92 -16.76
C ARG A 156 3.18 -1.45 -18.08
N PHE A 157 1.85 -1.36 -18.15
CA PHE A 157 1.15 -1.10 -19.41
C PHE A 157 0.65 0.34 -19.53
N ALA A 158 0.09 0.94 -18.48
CA ALA A 158 -0.44 2.29 -18.53
C ALA A 158 0.65 3.35 -18.31
N LEU A 159 1.66 3.05 -17.48
CA LEU A 159 2.59 4.06 -16.98
C LEU A 159 4.06 3.86 -17.39
N ARG A 160 4.32 2.92 -18.30
CA ARG A 160 5.65 2.68 -18.89
C ARG A 160 6.34 3.93 -19.44
N ARG A 161 5.55 4.87 -19.96
CA ARG A 161 6.05 6.12 -20.56
C ARG A 161 6.37 7.20 -19.51
N VAL A 162 5.78 7.09 -18.32
CA VAL A 162 5.94 8.05 -17.22
C VAL A 162 7.17 7.73 -16.37
N LEU A 163 7.60 6.46 -16.37
CA LEU A 163 8.64 5.99 -15.48
C LEU A 163 10.07 6.22 -15.96
N GLU A 164 10.37 6.36 -17.26
CA GLU A 164 11.74 6.46 -17.81
C GLU A 164 12.73 5.41 -17.21
N VAL A 165 12.22 4.36 -16.56
CA VAL A 165 13.02 3.29 -15.97
C VAL A 165 13.39 2.36 -17.10
N LYS A 166 14.69 2.23 -17.37
CA LYS A 166 15.22 1.17 -18.21
C LYS A 166 15.00 -0.16 -17.48
N ILE A 167 14.12 -1.00 -18.04
CA ILE A 167 13.90 -2.39 -17.60
C ILE A 167 15.01 -3.25 -18.16
#